data_AF-A0A2M7ZC58-F1
#
_entry.id   AF-A0A2M7ZC58-F1
#
_cell.length_a   1.000
_cell.length_b   1.000
_cell.length_c   1.000
_cell.angle_alpha   90.00
_cell.angle_beta   90.00
_cell.angle_gamma   90.00
#
_symmetry.space_group_name_H-M   'P 1'
#
loop_
_entity.id
_entity.type
_entity.pdbx_description
1 polymer ?
#
loop_
_entity_poly.entity_id
_entity_poly.type
_entity_poly.pdbx_seq_one_letter_code
_entity_poly.pdbx_strand_id
1 'polypeptide(L)'
;MKLTGKNKNPNKSLIFIIALIWSLIVLFNYLYETKGIRDNTVTLALTEARNSFMNNVIYRKWESLEGGVYVKVSEYTPPNPYLDVKDRDVVTTDGVKLTLVNPAYMTRMVHELQKGKNGIQGHITSLNPIRPENSADAWEKKALRRFEKGTKEFSSFEYINNKKFLRFM
;
A
#
# COMPACT_ATOMS: atom_id res chain seq x y z
N MET A 1 48.92 -9.37 -62.88
CA MET A 1 47.79 -8.45 -63.11
C MET A 1 47.02 -8.29 -61.80
N LYS A 2 47.11 -7.08 -61.21
CA LYS A 2 46.41 -6.50 -60.04
C LYS A 2 46.14 -7.38 -58.80
N LEU A 3 46.99 -7.21 -57.77
CA LEU A 3 46.68 -7.46 -56.36
C LEU A 3 45.77 -6.34 -55.84
N THR A 4 44.53 -6.65 -55.47
CA THR A 4 43.56 -5.74 -54.84
C THR A 4 43.81 -5.65 -53.34
N GLY A 5 44.71 -4.75 -52.93
CA GLY A 5 44.87 -4.37 -51.53
C GLY A 5 43.67 -3.58 -51.02
N LYS A 6 42.77 -4.22 -50.27
CA LYS A 6 41.73 -3.54 -49.49
C LYS A 6 42.42 -2.72 -48.39
N ASN A 7 42.70 -1.45 -48.68
CA ASN A 7 43.26 -0.53 -47.72
C ASN A 7 42.17 -0.18 -46.68
N LYS A 8 42.07 -1.00 -45.62
CA LYS A 8 41.19 -0.72 -44.48
C LYS A 8 41.72 0.55 -43.81
N ASN A 9 41.06 1.67 -44.08
CA ASN A 9 41.41 2.97 -43.52
C ASN A 9 41.38 2.86 -41.97
N PRO A 10 42.54 2.89 -41.27
CA PRO A 10 42.64 2.50 -39.85
C PRO A 10 41.75 3.36 -38.95
N ASN A 11 41.52 4.62 -39.33
CA ASN A 11 40.66 5.56 -38.62
C ASN A 11 39.19 5.12 -38.60
N LYS A 12 38.69 4.49 -39.67
CA LYS A 12 37.29 4.01 -39.71
C LYS A 12 37.09 2.84 -38.76
N SER A 13 38.05 1.90 -38.73
CA SER A 13 37.99 0.73 -37.84
C SER A 13 38.06 1.16 -36.37
N LEU A 14 38.90 2.14 -36.04
CA LEU A 14 39.01 2.70 -34.69
C LEU A 14 37.72 3.40 -34.25
N ILE A 15 37.12 4.22 -35.12
CA ILE A 15 35.83 4.88 -34.83
C ILE A 15 34.73 3.84 -34.56
N PHE A 16 34.66 2.76 -35.36
CA PHE A 16 33.70 1.69 -35.13
C PHE A 16 33.92 0.96 -33.80
N ILE A 17 35.18 0.70 -33.40
CA ILE A 17 35.50 0.07 -32.12
C ILE A 17 35.08 0.98 -30.96
N ILE A 18 35.41 2.27 -31.03
CA ILE A 18 35.02 3.26 -30.00
C ILE A 18 33.49 3.33 -29.90
N ALA A 19 32.78 3.41 -31.03
CA ALA A 19 31.32 3.44 -31.05
C ALA A 19 30.71 2.15 -30.47
N LEU A 20 31.29 0.98 -30.75
CA LEU A 20 30.84 -0.30 -30.19
C LEU A 20 31.06 -0.35 -28.68
N ILE A 21 32.25 0.03 -28.19
CA ILE A 21 32.56 0.07 -26.76
C ILE A 21 31.61 1.04 -26.04
N TRP A 22 31.40 2.24 -26.59
CA TRP A 22 30.47 3.21 -26.04
C TRP A 22 29.04 2.66 -25.98
N SER A 23 28.58 2.00 -27.05
CA SER A 23 27.26 1.38 -27.09
C SER A 23 27.10 0.28 -26.04
N LEU A 24 28.14 -0.54 -25.83
CA LEU A 24 28.15 -1.57 -24.79
C LEU A 24 28.13 -0.98 -23.38
N ILE A 25 28.85 0.12 -23.14
CA ILE A 25 28.84 0.83 -21.86
C ILE A 25 27.44 1.40 -21.59
N VAL A 26 26.81 2.07 -22.57
CA VAL A 26 25.46 2.60 -22.44
C VAL A 26 24.45 1.48 -22.17
N LEU A 27 24.53 0.37 -22.90
CA LEU A 27 23.66 -0.79 -22.70
C LEU A 27 23.85 -1.40 -21.31
N PHE A 28 25.09 -1.56 -20.85
CA PHE A 28 25.37 -2.07 -19.51
C PHE A 28 24.78 -1.16 -18.42
N ASN A 29 24.98 0.15 -18.52
CA ASN A 29 24.41 1.12 -17.58
C ASN A 29 22.88 1.06 -17.57
N TYR A 30 22.24 0.99 -18.75
CA TYR A 30 20.79 0.86 -18.85
C TYR A 30 20.26 -0.42 -18.18
N LEU A 31 20.91 -1.56 -18.42
CA LEU A 31 20.51 -2.84 -17.82
C LEU A 31 20.75 -2.89 -16.31
N TYR A 32 21.80 -2.22 -15.82
CA TYR A 32 22.09 -2.11 -14.39
C TYR A 32 21.05 -1.23 -13.68
N GLU A 33 20.80 -0.05 -14.23
CA GLU A 33 19.85 0.93 -13.68
C GLU A 33 18.42 0.37 -13.65
N THR A 34 17.97 -0.27 -14.72
CA THR A 34 16.62 -0.85 -14.80
C THR A 34 16.37 -1.96 -13.78
N LYS A 35 17.40 -2.70 -13.37
CA LYS A 35 17.30 -3.65 -12.25
C LYS A 35 17.20 -2.92 -10.92
N GLY A 36 18.09 -1.95 -10.66
CA GLY A 36 18.11 -1.18 -9.42
C GLY A 36 16.80 -0.42 -9.15
N ILE A 37 16.20 0.18 -10.19
CA ILE A 37 14.92 0.91 -10.07
C ILE A 37 13.81 0.00 -9.54
N ARG A 38 13.74 -1.25 -9.97
CA ARG A 38 12.67 -2.18 -9.55
C ARG A 38 12.77 -2.52 -8.07
N ASP A 39 13.96 -2.89 -7.61
CA ASP A 39 14.19 -3.28 -6.21
C ASP A 39 14.00 -2.09 -5.26
N ASN A 40 14.45 -0.90 -5.68
CA ASN A 40 14.23 0.35 -4.94
C ASN A 40 12.74 0.70 -4.86
N THR A 41 11.98 0.53 -5.95
CA THR A 41 10.54 0.81 -5.96
C THR A 41 9.78 -0.14 -5.04
N VAL A 42 10.12 -1.43 -5.03
CA VAL A 42 9.49 -2.43 -4.13
C VAL A 42 9.80 -2.10 -2.66
N THR A 43 11.06 -1.80 -2.37
CA THR A 43 11.51 -1.45 -1.02
C THR A 43 10.82 -0.19 -0.50
N LEU A 44 10.72 0.84 -1.35
CA LEU A 44 9.98 2.06 -1.03
C LEU A 44 8.49 1.78 -0.78
N ALA A 45 7.85 1.01 -1.64
CA ALA A 45 6.44 0.66 -1.48
C ALA A 45 6.17 -0.15 -0.19
N LEU A 46 7.04 -1.09 0.15
CA LEU A 46 6.96 -1.83 1.43
C LEU A 46 7.19 -0.92 2.64
N THR A 47 8.14 0.00 2.54
CA THR A 47 8.44 0.96 3.61
C THR A 47 7.25 1.87 3.86
N GLU A 48 6.63 2.39 2.79
CA GLU A 48 5.42 3.19 2.87
C GLU A 48 4.24 2.41 3.45
N ALA A 49 4.04 1.16 3.01
CA ALA A 49 2.99 0.30 3.54
C ALA A 49 3.16 0.02 5.04
N ARG A 50 4.40 -0.28 5.48
CA ARG A 50 4.73 -0.47 6.91
C ARG A 50 4.50 0.79 7.73
N ASN A 51 4.92 1.95 7.23
CA ASN A 51 4.70 3.23 7.91
C ASN A 51 3.21 3.55 8.04
N SER A 52 2.43 3.34 6.97
CA SER A 52 0.97 3.49 6.98
C SER A 52 0.32 2.55 7.99
N PHE A 53 0.73 1.27 8.02
CA PHE A 53 0.26 0.31 9.01
C PHE A 53 0.60 0.73 10.43
N MET A 54 1.84 1.13 10.70
CA MET A 54 2.28 1.57 12.02
C MET A 54 1.51 2.80 12.51
N ASN A 55 1.26 3.78 11.63
CA ASN A 55 0.42 4.94 11.96
C ASN A 55 -1.00 4.51 12.35
N ASN A 56 -1.61 3.61 11.58
CA ASN A 56 -2.92 3.05 11.91
C ASN A 56 -2.91 2.33 13.28
N VAL A 57 -1.88 1.54 13.57
CA VAL A 57 -1.74 0.87 14.87
C VAL A 57 -1.64 1.87 16.02
N ILE A 58 -0.84 2.94 15.86
CA ILE A 58 -0.66 3.98 16.89
C ILE A 58 -1.96 4.73 17.14
N TYR A 59 -2.67 5.17 16.10
CA TYR A 59 -3.93 5.90 16.27
C TYR A 59 -5.03 5.03 16.88
N ARG A 60 -5.14 3.76 16.44
CA ARG A 60 -6.09 2.81 17.03
C ARG A 60 -5.76 2.53 18.49
N LYS A 61 -4.48 2.43 18.85
CA LYS A 61 -4.05 2.24 20.23
C LYS A 61 -4.41 3.45 21.07
N TRP A 62 -4.11 4.66 20.60
CA TRP A 62 -4.49 5.88 21.31
C TRP A 62 -6.01 5.94 21.57
N GLU A 63 -6.83 5.77 20.54
CA GLU A 63 -8.29 5.81 20.70
C GLU A 63 -8.82 4.69 21.61
N SER A 64 -8.19 3.50 21.57
CA SER A 64 -8.53 2.41 22.47
C SER A 64 -8.20 2.73 23.93
N LEU A 65 -7.14 3.50 24.20
CA LEU A 65 -6.77 3.91 25.56
C LEU A 65 -7.77 4.93 26.13
N GLU A 66 -8.35 5.76 25.28
CA GLU A 66 -9.43 6.69 25.66
C GLU A 66 -10.79 5.99 25.84
N GLY A 67 -10.92 4.73 25.42
CA GLY A 67 -12.20 3.99 25.40
C GLY A 67 -13.12 4.35 24.23
N GLY A 68 -12.61 5.10 23.24
CA GLY A 68 -13.35 5.69 22.14
C GLY A 68 -13.56 7.20 22.30
N VAL A 69 -14.02 7.85 21.23
CA VAL A 69 -14.22 9.31 21.19
C VAL A 69 -15.63 9.62 20.75
N TYR A 70 -16.33 10.48 21.52
CA TYR A 70 -17.64 10.97 21.12
C TYR A 70 -17.51 12.05 20.04
N VAL A 71 -18.27 11.88 18.96
CA VAL A 71 -18.30 12.82 17.83
C VAL A 71 -19.75 13.21 17.55
N LYS A 72 -19.96 14.43 17.04
CA LYS A 72 -21.28 14.90 16.61
C LYS A 72 -21.85 13.98 15.53
N VAL A 73 -23.10 13.58 15.72
CA VAL A 73 -23.82 12.80 14.72
C VAL A 73 -23.97 13.63 13.44
N SER A 74 -23.60 13.04 12.31
CA SER A 74 -23.70 13.65 10.98
C SER A 74 -23.83 12.59 9.90
N GLU A 75 -24.06 12.99 8.65
CA GLU A 75 -24.03 12.06 7.50
C GLU A 75 -22.67 11.38 7.34
N TYR A 76 -21.58 12.03 7.76
CA TYR A 76 -20.22 11.50 7.72
C TYR A 76 -19.91 10.55 8.88
N THR A 77 -20.59 10.73 10.01
CA THR A 77 -20.42 9.92 11.22
C THR A 77 -21.79 9.57 11.82
N PRO A 78 -22.56 8.68 11.17
CA PRO A 78 -23.79 8.16 11.75
C PRO A 78 -23.49 7.22 12.93
N PRO A 79 -24.44 7.02 13.86
CA PRO A 79 -24.30 6.00 14.89
C PRO A 79 -23.96 4.62 14.31
N ASN A 80 -22.96 3.96 14.88
CA ASN A 80 -22.51 2.66 14.37
C ASN A 80 -23.44 1.52 14.82
N PRO A 81 -24.21 0.88 13.91
CA PRO A 81 -25.12 -0.20 14.29
C PRO A 81 -24.40 -1.47 14.76
N TYR A 82 -23.11 -1.62 14.44
CA TYR A 82 -22.27 -2.76 14.84
C TYR A 82 -21.52 -2.53 16.17
N LEU A 83 -21.72 -1.38 16.82
CA LEU A 83 -21.16 -1.09 18.13
C LEU A 83 -22.24 -1.27 19.19
N ASP A 84 -22.11 -2.33 19.97
CA ASP A 84 -23.04 -2.67 21.06
C ASP A 84 -22.40 -2.31 22.41
N VAL A 85 -22.69 -1.08 22.88
CA VAL A 85 -22.28 -0.57 24.18
C VAL A 85 -23.37 0.34 24.75
N LYS A 86 -23.52 0.34 26.08
CA LYS A 86 -24.62 1.03 26.78
C LYS A 86 -24.74 2.51 26.40
N ASP A 87 -23.63 3.24 26.46
CA ASP A 87 -23.60 4.69 26.25
C ASP A 87 -23.15 5.07 24.84
N ARG A 88 -23.46 4.24 23.82
CA ARG A 88 -23.01 4.51 22.44
C ARG A 88 -23.44 5.89 21.95
N ASP A 89 -24.70 6.24 22.15
CA ASP A 89 -25.27 7.50 21.70
C ASP A 89 -25.73 8.29 22.92
N VAL A 90 -25.25 9.54 23.02
CA VAL A 90 -25.54 10.43 24.14
C VAL A 90 -25.99 11.80 23.64
N VAL A 91 -26.61 12.57 24.52
CA VAL A 91 -26.99 13.95 24.25
C VAL A 91 -26.34 14.83 25.32
N THR A 92 -25.66 15.88 24.90
CA THR A 92 -25.06 16.86 25.81
C THR A 92 -26.14 17.68 26.52
N THR A 93 -25.76 18.43 27.56
CA THR A 93 -26.70 19.27 28.32
C THR A 93 -27.32 20.41 27.49
N ASP A 94 -26.68 20.81 26.40
CA ASP A 94 -27.17 21.78 25.41
C ASP A 94 -27.87 21.14 24.20
N GLY A 95 -28.13 19.83 24.24
CA GLY A 95 -28.96 19.14 23.24
C GLY A 95 -28.21 18.60 22.00
N VAL A 96 -26.88 18.65 21.98
CA VAL A 96 -26.08 18.12 20.87
C VAL A 96 -26.03 16.60 20.94
N LYS A 97 -26.43 15.94 19.84
CA LYS A 97 -26.35 14.48 19.70
C LYS A 97 -24.92 14.05 19.38
N LEU A 98 -24.38 13.15 20.18
CA LEU A 98 -23.07 12.55 20.00
C LEU A 98 -23.20 11.03 19.84
N THR A 99 -22.28 10.44 19.08
CA THR A 99 -22.11 8.98 18.99
C THR A 99 -20.67 8.60 19.27
N LEU A 100 -20.47 7.46 19.91
CA LEU A 100 -19.16 6.93 20.24
C LEU A 100 -18.52 6.33 18.99
N VAL A 101 -17.35 6.86 18.63
CA VAL A 101 -16.48 6.30 17.62
C VAL A 101 -15.44 5.44 18.33
N ASN A 102 -15.34 4.17 17.93
CA ASN A 102 -14.33 3.25 18.42
C ASN A 102 -13.23 3.03 17.37
N PRO A 103 -12.07 2.43 17.74
CA PRO A 103 -10.93 2.28 16.84
C PRO A 103 -11.23 1.62 15.50
N ALA A 104 -12.11 0.61 15.48
CA ALA A 104 -12.50 -0.06 14.25
C ALA A 104 -13.38 0.83 13.36
N TYR A 105 -14.29 1.60 13.97
CA TYR A 105 -15.13 2.54 13.23
C TYR A 105 -14.31 3.71 12.68
N MET A 106 -13.46 4.33 13.50
CA MET A 106 -12.55 5.40 13.06
C MET A 106 -11.69 4.96 11.88
N THR A 107 -11.00 3.82 12.00
CA THR A 107 -10.10 3.33 10.94
C THR A 107 -10.86 3.08 9.64
N ARG A 108 -12.10 2.59 9.72
CA ARG A 108 -12.95 2.40 8.54
C ARG A 108 -13.26 3.73 7.87
N MET A 109 -13.67 4.75 8.62
CA MET A 109 -13.97 6.07 8.07
C MET A 109 -12.74 6.68 7.40
N VAL A 110 -11.56 6.58 8.03
CA VAL A 110 -10.30 7.05 7.45
C VAL A 110 -9.98 6.33 6.14
N HIS A 111 -10.12 5.00 6.11
CA HIS A 111 -9.90 4.22 4.89
C HIS A 111 -10.89 4.57 3.78
N GLU A 112 -12.17 4.78 4.10
CA GLU A 112 -13.18 5.23 3.14
C GLU A 112 -12.84 6.61 2.56
N LEU A 113 -12.34 7.54 3.39
CA LEU A 113 -11.86 8.87 2.95
C LEU A 113 -10.61 8.83 2.06
N GLN A 114 -9.78 7.79 2.20
CA GLN A 114 -8.55 7.60 1.41
C GLN A 114 -8.82 6.99 0.03
N LYS A 115 -9.94 6.27 -0.15
CA LYS A 115 -10.27 5.62 -1.42
C LYS A 115 -10.21 6.63 -2.58
N GLY A 116 -9.39 6.31 -3.59
CA GLY A 116 -9.28 7.08 -4.82
C GLY A 116 -8.38 8.32 -4.77
N LYS A 117 -7.74 8.65 -3.64
CA LYS A 117 -6.93 9.88 -3.53
C LYS A 117 -5.45 9.68 -3.85
N ASN A 118 -4.74 8.88 -3.06
CA ASN A 118 -3.26 8.89 -3.04
C ASN A 118 -2.62 7.54 -3.43
N GLY A 119 -3.36 6.65 -4.10
CA GLY A 119 -2.86 5.31 -4.46
C GLY A 119 -2.70 4.33 -3.29
N ILE A 120 -2.66 4.81 -2.05
CA ILE A 120 -2.70 4.00 -0.82
C ILE A 120 -4.17 3.76 -0.44
N GLN A 121 -4.49 2.51 -0.15
CA GLN A 121 -5.83 2.08 0.25
C GLN A 121 -5.71 1.15 1.45
N GLY A 122 -6.47 1.44 2.50
CA GLY A 122 -6.60 0.57 3.65
C GLY A 122 -7.93 -0.18 3.64
N HIS A 123 -7.94 -1.36 4.25
CA HIS A 123 -9.16 -2.14 4.47
C HIS A 123 -9.04 -2.88 5.81
N ILE A 124 -10.05 -2.76 6.67
CA ILE A 124 -10.14 -3.57 7.89
C ILE A 124 -10.83 -4.86 7.51
N THR A 125 -10.21 -5.99 7.82
CA THR A 125 -10.68 -7.30 7.38
C THR A 125 -10.57 -8.34 8.49
N SER A 126 -11.41 -9.37 8.45
CA SER A 126 -11.41 -10.48 9.41
C SER A 126 -11.91 -11.76 8.74
N LEU A 127 -11.49 -12.92 9.26
CA LEU A 127 -12.08 -14.21 8.90
C LEU A 127 -13.51 -14.34 9.44
N ASN A 128 -13.80 -13.69 10.58
CA ASN A 128 -15.10 -13.67 11.26
C ASN A 128 -15.50 -12.21 11.52
N PRO A 129 -16.01 -11.49 10.52
CA PRO A 129 -16.28 -10.06 10.67
C PRO A 129 -17.60 -9.81 11.40
N ILE A 130 -17.62 -8.83 12.32
CA ILE A 130 -18.86 -8.34 12.95
C ILE A 130 -19.68 -7.52 11.94
N ARG A 131 -18.99 -6.66 11.18
CA ARG A 131 -19.57 -5.91 10.06
C ARG A 131 -19.36 -6.70 8.76
N PRO A 132 -20.42 -7.13 8.05
CA PRO A 132 -20.30 -8.00 6.86
C PRO A 132 -19.34 -7.50 5.78
N GLU A 133 -19.27 -6.19 5.56
CA GLU A 133 -18.43 -5.59 4.52
C GLU A 133 -16.94 -5.57 4.87
N ASN A 134 -16.56 -5.96 6.10
CA ASN A 134 -15.17 -6.24 6.48
C ASN A 134 -14.79 -7.71 6.19
N SER A 135 -15.59 -8.40 5.37
CA SER A 135 -15.28 -9.77 4.94
C SER A 135 -14.00 -9.81 4.12
N ALA A 136 -13.12 -10.73 4.49
CA ALA A 136 -11.86 -10.93 3.80
C ALA A 136 -12.03 -11.43 2.37
N ASP A 137 -11.31 -10.81 1.43
CA ASP A 137 -11.16 -11.36 0.09
C ASP A 137 -10.24 -12.61 0.08
N ALA A 138 -10.07 -13.23 -1.09
CA ALA A 138 -9.27 -14.45 -1.20
C ALA A 138 -7.79 -14.26 -0.77
N TRP A 139 -7.21 -13.09 -1.04
CA TRP A 139 -5.84 -12.77 -0.69
C TRP A 139 -5.72 -12.47 0.82
N GLU A 140 -6.64 -11.68 1.37
CA GLU A 140 -6.71 -11.36 2.80
C GLU A 140 -6.93 -12.63 3.63
N LYS A 141 -7.81 -13.54 3.20
CA LYS A 141 -8.00 -14.85 3.87
C LYS A 141 -6.70 -15.66 3.93
N LYS A 142 -5.90 -15.62 2.86
CA LYS A 142 -4.59 -16.29 2.82
C LYS A 142 -3.60 -15.65 3.79
N ALA A 143 -3.58 -14.32 3.87
CA ALA A 143 -2.77 -13.58 4.82
C ALA A 143 -3.16 -13.89 6.28
N LEU A 144 -4.45 -13.75 6.61
CA LEU A 144 -4.99 -13.98 7.95
C LEU A 144 -4.71 -15.41 8.45
N ARG A 145 -4.91 -16.43 7.61
CA ARG A 145 -4.58 -17.83 7.95
C ARG A 145 -3.08 -18.10 8.15
N ARG A 146 -2.20 -17.27 7.58
CA ARG A 146 -0.75 -17.33 7.85
C ARG A 146 -0.40 -16.66 9.16
N PHE A 147 -1.12 -15.61 9.54
CA PHE A 147 -0.95 -14.96 10.84
C PHE A 147 -1.39 -15.86 12.00
N GLU A 148 -2.45 -16.64 11.83
CA GLU A 148 -2.84 -17.70 12.79
C GLU A 148 -1.71 -18.73 13.03
N LYS A 149 -0.75 -18.84 12.10
CA LYS A 149 0.42 -19.72 12.19
C LYS A 149 1.71 -18.99 12.62
N GLY A 150 1.61 -17.73 13.05
CA GLY A 150 2.75 -16.94 13.56
C GLY A 150 3.53 -16.15 12.51
N THR A 151 3.05 -16.06 11.28
CA THR A 151 3.63 -15.13 10.28
C THR A 151 3.42 -13.68 10.76
N LYS A 152 4.43 -12.82 10.63
CA LYS A 152 4.36 -11.41 11.07
C LYS A 152 3.92 -10.43 10.00
N GLU A 153 4.17 -10.77 8.73
CA GLU A 153 3.93 -9.89 7.59
C GLU A 153 3.63 -10.75 6.35
N PHE A 154 2.70 -10.29 5.51
CA PHE A 154 2.38 -10.90 4.23
C PHE A 154 2.21 -9.82 3.16
N SER A 155 3.01 -9.90 2.10
CA SER A 155 2.95 -8.98 0.98
C SER A 155 3.09 -9.70 -0.36
N SER A 156 2.44 -9.16 -1.38
CA SER A 156 2.62 -9.56 -2.77
C SER A 156 2.10 -8.49 -3.72
N PHE A 157 2.51 -8.59 -4.98
CA PHE A 157 1.90 -7.79 -6.04
C PHE A 157 0.62 -8.46 -6.50
N GLU A 158 -0.48 -7.71 -6.45
CA GLU A 158 -1.80 -8.14 -6.91
C GLU A 158 -2.35 -7.15 -7.95
N TYR A 159 -3.27 -7.63 -8.78
CA TYR A 159 -4.00 -6.77 -9.71
C TYR A 159 -5.38 -6.46 -9.15
N ILE A 160 -5.68 -5.17 -8.98
CA ILE A 160 -6.98 -4.67 -8.54
C ILE A 160 -7.47 -3.70 -9.63
N ASN A 161 -8.60 -4.01 -10.27
CA ASN A 161 -9.14 -3.23 -11.39
C ASN A 161 -8.10 -2.95 -12.49
N ASN A 162 -7.40 -4.00 -12.93
CA ASN A 162 -6.34 -3.97 -13.95
C ASN A 162 -5.12 -3.09 -13.60
N LYS A 163 -5.01 -2.62 -12.35
CA LYS A 163 -3.84 -1.88 -11.86
C LYS A 163 -3.06 -2.76 -10.89
N LYS A 164 -1.74 -2.72 -11.01
CA LYS A 164 -0.83 -3.48 -10.14
C LYS A 164 -0.64 -2.72 -8.83
N PHE A 165 -0.94 -3.38 -7.71
CA PHE A 165 -0.72 -2.87 -6.36
C PHE A 165 0.22 -3.80 -5.60
N LEU A 166 1.06 -3.23 -4.74
CA LEU A 166 1.67 -3.99 -3.65
C LEU A 166 0.64 -4.06 -2.52
N ARG A 167 0.16 -5.25 -2.18
CA ARG A 167 -0.66 -5.48 -0.98
C ARG A 167 0.23 -5.86 0.19
N PHE A 168 -0.16 -5.42 1.37
CA PHE A 168 0.59 -5.58 2.62
C PHE A 168 -0.40 -5.82 3.76
N MET A 169 -0.08 -6.80 4.62
CA MET A 169 -0.72 -7.05 5.91
C MET A 169 0.30 -7.53 6.93
#